data_AF-A0A7U4QT95-F1
#
_entry.id   AF-A0A7U4QT95-F1
#
_cell.length_a   1.000
_cell.length_b   1.000
_cell.length_c   1.000
_cell.angle_alpha   90.00
_cell.angle_beta   90.00
_cell.angle_gamma   90.00
#
_symmetry.space_group_name_H-M   'P 1'
#
loop_
_entity.id
_entity.type
_entity.pdbx_description
1 polymer ?
#
loop_
_entity_poly.entity_id
_entity_poly.type
_entity_poly.pdbx_seq_one_letter_code
_entity_poly.pdbx_strand_id
1 'polypeptide(L)'
;MLGKQSSLLQRAFWIGALALVAYSGPALAQSTPTAPTKPWHALTSSELIAAAPKDAWAKLDQSRLLYLYFEPTQAGASTPARVIILLAPDFAPNHVQALNELLAKAFFSGREIVRSQDNYVVQWGDGAAATAQGFRAGRMAAEFDRAYGAEFKPLELKDGDVYAPKVGFWRNWPVAWDPKAKRSWLPHCYGMVGAGRDEGADSGGPAELYAVNGHSPRALDRNVTLLGRVVDGMDQFATLPRGSEAMGFYASGQTKPKIIKAELGSRLPVSEQISLEALRTDHAIYAEILESRRNRRDSWTKFKAGKLELCNAPLPVRISPKE
;
A
#
# COMPACT_ATOMS: atom_id res chain seq x y z
N MET A 1 26.30 35.29 60.15
CA MET A 1 26.21 36.36 61.16
C MET A 1 26.19 37.70 60.44
N LEU A 2 25.20 38.54 60.78
CA LEU A 2 25.11 40.02 60.72
C LEU A 2 25.83 40.77 59.59
N GLY A 3 25.26 41.76 58.90
CA GLY A 3 24.04 42.53 59.11
C GLY A 3 24.10 43.80 58.23
N LYS A 4 22.91 44.29 57.86
CA LYS A 4 22.59 45.46 57.01
C LYS A 4 23.13 46.81 57.53
N GLN A 5 23.27 47.79 56.63
CA GLN A 5 22.52 49.09 56.55
C GLN A 5 23.34 50.10 55.70
N SER A 6 22.94 50.53 54.49
CA SER A 6 21.90 51.49 54.05
C SER A 6 22.17 52.98 54.31
N SER A 7 22.35 53.76 53.23
CA SER A 7 21.96 55.19 53.12
C SER A 7 21.58 55.47 51.65
N LEU A 8 20.31 55.65 51.32
CA LEU A 8 19.54 56.90 51.29
C LEU A 8 19.79 57.79 50.05
N LEU A 9 18.74 57.84 49.22
CA LEU A 9 18.19 59.00 48.50
C LEU A 9 19.03 59.68 47.41
N GLN A 10 18.57 59.54 46.16
CA GLN A 10 18.09 60.70 45.41
C GLN A 10 17.09 60.27 44.33
N ARG A 11 15.93 60.92 44.37
CA ARG A 11 14.82 60.80 43.41
C ARG A 11 15.16 61.59 42.15
N ALA A 12 14.93 61.00 40.98
CA ALA A 12 14.66 61.76 39.76
C ALA A 12 13.57 61.05 38.97
N PHE A 13 12.41 61.71 38.88
CA PHE A 13 11.28 61.34 38.04
C PHE A 13 11.67 61.46 36.57
N TRP A 14 11.43 60.41 35.77
CA TRP A 14 11.16 60.55 34.34
C TRP A 14 10.08 59.55 33.93
N ILE A 15 8.94 60.12 33.52
CA ILE A 15 7.84 59.48 32.81
C ILE A 15 8.26 59.40 31.34
N GLY A 16 8.14 58.23 30.70
CA GLY A 16 8.46 58.09 29.28
C GLY A 16 8.08 56.74 28.68
N ALA A 17 6.87 56.68 28.13
CA ALA A 17 6.38 55.83 27.03
C ALA A 17 6.60 54.29 27.10
N LEU A 18 5.51 53.56 27.36
CA LEU A 18 5.34 52.16 26.95
C LEU A 18 5.33 52.07 25.41
N ALA A 19 6.37 51.48 24.82
CA ALA A 19 6.32 50.98 23.46
C ALA A 19 5.85 49.51 23.48
N LEU A 20 4.60 49.26 23.10
CA LEU A 20 4.15 47.92 22.73
C LEU A 20 4.87 47.50 21.44
N VAL A 21 5.89 46.64 21.57
CA VAL A 21 6.46 45.93 20.42
C VAL A 21 5.55 44.73 20.16
N ALA A 22 4.66 44.87 19.17
CA ALA A 22 3.93 43.75 18.60
C ALA A 22 4.94 42.85 17.87
N TYR A 23 5.28 41.71 18.46
CA TYR A 23 6.00 40.63 17.77
C TYR A 23 5.05 39.98 16.76
N SER A 24 5.05 40.50 15.53
CA SER A 24 4.48 39.85 14.36
C SER A 24 5.35 38.64 14.03
N GLY A 25 5.02 37.48 14.58
CA GLY A 25 5.64 36.22 14.15
C GLY A 25 5.35 35.97 12.67
N PRO A 26 6.29 35.39 11.89
CA PRO A 26 6.00 35.03 10.52
C PRO A 26 4.91 33.97 10.52
N ALA A 27 3.74 34.33 10.01
CA ALA A 27 2.73 33.36 9.64
C ALA A 27 3.38 32.39 8.66
N LEU A 28 3.52 31.13 9.06
CA LEU A 28 3.85 30.03 8.15
C LEU A 28 2.72 29.98 7.13
N ALA A 29 2.93 30.62 5.98
CA ALA A 29 2.09 30.45 4.82
C ALA A 29 2.13 28.96 4.46
N GLN A 30 1.05 28.24 4.77
CA GLN A 30 0.81 26.90 4.24
C GLN A 30 0.87 27.02 2.72
N SER A 31 1.94 26.52 2.11
CA SER A 31 2.10 26.51 0.66
C SER A 31 1.04 25.58 0.08
N THR A 32 -0.10 26.15 -0.31
CA THR A 32 -1.02 25.49 -1.25
C THR A 32 -0.20 25.04 -2.46
N PRO A 33 -0.37 23.81 -2.97
CA PRO A 33 0.35 23.35 -4.14
C PRO A 33 0.14 24.36 -5.28
N THR A 34 1.19 25.09 -5.65
CA THR A 34 1.12 26.03 -6.76
C THR A 34 0.77 25.24 -8.01
N ALA A 35 -0.22 25.72 -8.78
CA ALA A 35 -0.57 25.12 -10.07
C ALA A 35 0.71 24.96 -10.91
N PRO A 36 0.87 23.83 -11.62
CA PRO A 36 2.11 23.56 -12.36
C PRO A 36 2.37 24.67 -13.38
N THR A 37 3.63 25.10 -13.46
CA THR A 37 4.08 26.17 -14.38
C THR A 37 4.02 25.75 -15.86
N LYS A 38 3.86 24.44 -16.13
CA LYS A 38 3.70 23.85 -17.46
C LYS A 38 2.36 23.11 -17.55
N PRO A 39 1.76 23.01 -18.74
CA PRO A 39 0.55 22.21 -18.93
C PRO A 39 0.85 20.73 -18.68
N TRP A 40 -0.13 19.99 -18.14
CA TRP A 40 0.05 18.60 -17.72
C TRP A 40 0.59 17.67 -18.84
N HIS A 41 0.19 17.89 -20.09
CA HIS A 41 0.65 17.07 -21.22
C HIS A 41 2.16 17.18 -21.51
N ALA A 42 2.84 18.18 -20.95
CA ALA A 42 4.29 18.35 -21.04
C ALA A 42 5.06 17.79 -19.84
N LEU A 43 4.36 17.36 -18.78
CA LEU A 43 4.96 16.87 -17.54
C LEU A 43 5.19 15.36 -17.61
N THR A 44 6.30 14.91 -17.01
CA THR A 44 6.58 13.50 -16.75
C THR A 44 5.61 12.91 -15.72
N SER A 45 5.48 11.58 -15.66
CA SER A 45 4.64 10.90 -14.67
C SER A 45 4.97 11.33 -13.24
N SER A 46 6.26 11.48 -12.91
CA SER A 46 6.68 11.91 -11.57
C SER A 46 6.29 13.37 -11.28
N GLU A 47 6.47 14.27 -12.23
CA GLU A 47 6.05 15.68 -12.10
C GLU A 47 4.52 15.78 -11.96
N LEU A 48 3.75 14.98 -12.72
CA LEU A 48 2.29 14.91 -12.61
C LEU A 48 1.84 14.43 -11.24
N ILE A 49 2.47 13.39 -10.70
CA ILE A 49 2.17 12.88 -9.36
C ILE A 49 2.48 13.94 -8.30
N ALA A 50 3.64 14.62 -8.42
CA ALA A 50 4.03 15.68 -7.50
C ALA A 50 3.11 16.91 -7.56
N ALA A 51 2.66 17.28 -8.76
CA ALA A 51 1.75 18.41 -9.01
C ALA A 51 0.26 18.06 -8.84
N ALA A 52 -0.07 16.81 -8.45
CA ALA A 52 -1.45 16.38 -8.35
C ALA A 52 -2.22 17.18 -7.30
N PRO A 53 -3.39 17.75 -7.65
CA PRO A 53 -4.17 18.60 -6.75
C PRO A 53 -4.73 17.78 -5.58
N LYS A 54 -5.10 18.44 -4.48
CA LYS A 54 -5.52 17.78 -3.23
C LYS A 54 -6.70 16.81 -3.44
N ASP A 55 -7.65 17.15 -4.30
CA ASP A 55 -8.84 16.35 -4.63
C ASP A 55 -8.56 15.14 -5.53
N ALA A 56 -7.37 15.07 -6.13
CA ALA A 56 -6.86 13.87 -6.80
C ALA A 56 -6.38 12.80 -5.82
N TRP A 57 -6.28 13.10 -4.52
CA TRP A 57 -5.84 12.16 -3.49
C TRP A 57 -7.01 11.77 -2.59
N ALA A 58 -7.18 10.47 -2.37
CA ALA A 58 -8.19 9.93 -1.47
C ALA A 58 -7.51 9.23 -0.28
N LYS A 59 -7.94 9.58 0.93
CA LYS A 59 -7.47 8.93 2.16
C LYS A 59 -7.86 7.44 2.15
N LEU A 60 -6.91 6.59 2.52
CA LEU A 60 -7.15 5.16 2.70
C LEU A 60 -7.74 4.90 4.09
N ASP A 61 -8.85 4.15 4.12
CA ASP A 61 -9.56 3.83 5.35
C ASP A 61 -8.79 2.81 6.20
N GLN A 62 -8.51 3.17 7.45
CA GLN A 62 -7.81 2.31 8.42
C GLN A 62 -8.55 1.00 8.68
N SER A 63 -9.88 0.93 8.48
CA SER A 63 -10.65 -0.31 8.56
C SER A 63 -10.30 -1.33 7.47
N ARG A 64 -9.65 -0.86 6.40
CA ARG A 64 -9.20 -1.66 5.24
C ARG A 64 -7.68 -1.80 5.17
N LEU A 65 -6.93 -1.24 6.12
CA LEU A 65 -5.47 -1.35 6.14
C LEU A 65 -5.05 -2.44 7.13
N LEU A 66 -4.46 -3.51 6.62
CA LEU A 66 -3.76 -4.51 7.42
C LEU A 66 -2.31 -4.06 7.61
N TYR A 67 -1.89 -3.92 8.87
CA TYR A 67 -0.51 -3.69 9.26
C TYR A 67 0.13 -5.02 9.60
N LEU A 68 1.23 -5.35 8.93
CA LEU A 68 2.05 -6.52 9.24
C LEU A 68 3.43 -6.06 9.72
N TYR A 69 3.74 -6.38 10.97
CA TYR A 69 5.03 -6.13 11.60
C TYR A 69 5.79 -7.45 11.71
N PHE A 70 7.05 -7.46 11.31
CA PHE A 70 7.92 -8.64 11.39
C PHE A 70 9.36 -8.27 11.74
N GLU A 71 10.12 -9.28 12.19
CA GLU A 71 11.53 -9.12 12.50
C GLU A 71 12.29 -8.60 11.28
N PRO A 72 13.11 -7.55 11.42
CA PRO A 72 13.84 -7.01 10.29
C PRO A 72 14.92 -8.00 9.85
N THR A 73 15.12 -8.11 8.52
CA THR A 73 16.16 -8.98 7.94
C THR A 73 17.40 -8.22 7.49
N GLN A 74 17.36 -6.90 7.53
CA GLN A 74 18.48 -6.06 7.12
C GLN A 74 19.54 -6.03 8.23
N ALA A 75 20.81 -6.19 7.86
CA ALA A 75 21.91 -6.19 8.82
C ALA A 75 21.94 -4.90 9.66
N GLY A 76 21.98 -5.03 10.98
CA GLY A 76 22.02 -3.90 11.92
C GLY A 76 20.67 -3.22 12.16
N ALA A 77 19.58 -3.68 11.55
CA ALA A 77 18.25 -3.14 11.83
C ALA A 77 17.73 -3.63 13.20
N SER A 78 17.32 -2.70 14.05
CA SER A 78 16.75 -2.97 15.38
C SER A 78 15.25 -2.66 15.47
N THR A 79 14.69 -1.99 14.46
CA THR A 79 13.27 -1.64 14.40
C THR A 79 12.53 -2.70 13.59
N PRO A 80 11.35 -3.19 14.05
CA PRO A 80 10.50 -4.06 13.26
C PRO A 80 10.25 -3.52 11.85
N ALA A 81 10.37 -4.39 10.86
CA ALA A 81 9.91 -4.09 9.52
C ALA A 81 8.38 -4.00 9.52
N ARG A 82 7.83 -3.13 8.66
CA ARG A 82 6.38 -2.96 8.51
C ARG A 82 5.99 -2.96 7.04
N VAL A 83 4.90 -3.67 6.76
CA VAL A 83 4.17 -3.60 5.50
C VAL A 83 2.72 -3.22 5.80
N ILE A 84 2.14 -2.33 4.98
CA ILE A 84 0.72 -1.99 5.07
C ILE A 84 0.02 -2.46 3.79
N ILE A 85 -1.04 -3.24 3.96
CA ILE A 85 -1.81 -3.88 2.89
C ILE A 85 -3.21 -3.27 2.88
N LEU A 86 -3.62 -2.70 1.74
CA LEU A 86 -5.00 -2.33 1.50
C LEU A 86 -5.80 -3.58 1.11
N LEU A 87 -6.89 -3.85 1.84
CA LEU A 87 -7.77 -5.00 1.61
C LEU A 87 -8.85 -4.69 0.56
N ALA A 88 -9.27 -5.73 -0.18
CA ALA A 88 -10.17 -5.66 -1.33
C ALA A 88 -11.51 -6.41 -1.09
N PRO A 89 -12.34 -6.01 -0.10
CA PRO A 89 -13.62 -6.66 0.17
C PRO A 89 -14.62 -6.58 -1.00
N ASP A 90 -14.42 -5.65 -1.93
CA ASP A 90 -15.23 -5.58 -3.16
C ASP A 90 -14.95 -6.78 -4.11
N PHE A 91 -13.81 -7.46 -3.97
CA PHE A 91 -13.42 -8.59 -4.82
C PHE A 91 -13.44 -9.92 -4.07
N ALA A 92 -12.99 -9.94 -2.81
CA ALA A 92 -12.93 -11.13 -1.97
C ALA A 92 -13.57 -10.88 -0.58
N PRO A 93 -14.88 -10.57 -0.52
CA PRO A 93 -15.55 -10.21 0.73
C PRO A 93 -15.45 -11.30 1.80
N ASN A 94 -15.58 -12.58 1.43
CA ASN A 94 -15.55 -13.66 2.40
C ASN A 94 -14.13 -13.87 2.93
N HIS A 95 -13.11 -13.81 2.08
CA HIS A 95 -11.71 -13.91 2.52
C HIS A 95 -11.33 -12.72 3.41
N VAL A 96 -11.75 -11.50 3.08
CA VAL A 96 -11.47 -10.33 3.94
C VAL A 96 -12.19 -10.46 5.29
N GLN A 97 -13.42 -10.98 5.32
CA GLN A 97 -14.13 -11.23 6.58
C GLN A 97 -13.41 -12.29 7.43
N ALA A 98 -13.03 -13.43 6.84
CA ALA A 98 -12.33 -14.50 7.54
C ALA A 98 -10.93 -14.06 8.02
N LEU A 99 -10.24 -13.23 7.25
CA LEU A 99 -8.98 -12.60 7.68
C LEU A 99 -9.20 -11.75 8.93
N ASN A 100 -10.26 -10.95 8.98
CA ASN A 100 -10.56 -10.11 10.14
C ASN A 100 -10.79 -10.92 11.43
N GLU A 101 -11.34 -12.13 11.32
CA GLU A 101 -11.52 -13.08 12.43
C GLU A 101 -10.17 -13.66 12.91
N LEU A 102 -9.27 -14.00 11.99
CA LEU A 102 -7.91 -14.43 12.32
C LEU A 102 -7.12 -13.33 13.04
N LEU A 103 -7.21 -12.09 12.56
CA LEU A 103 -6.56 -10.93 13.17
C LEU A 103 -7.09 -10.69 14.59
N ALA A 104 -8.40 -10.81 14.81
CA ALA A 104 -9.01 -10.65 16.14
C ALA A 104 -8.53 -11.70 17.16
N LYS A 105 -8.00 -12.83 16.68
CA LYS A 105 -7.43 -13.91 17.50
C LYS A 105 -5.90 -13.94 17.48
N ALA A 106 -5.27 -12.87 16.97
CA ALA A 106 -3.82 -12.74 16.83
C ALA A 106 -3.16 -13.94 16.12
N PHE A 107 -3.84 -14.57 15.16
CA PHE A 107 -3.40 -15.83 14.55
C PHE A 107 -1.98 -15.77 13.98
N PHE A 108 -1.61 -14.65 13.35
CA PHE A 108 -0.30 -14.51 12.73
C PHE A 108 0.84 -14.21 13.71
N SER A 109 0.55 -13.72 14.92
CA SER A 109 1.59 -13.37 15.88
C SER A 109 2.43 -14.59 16.26
N GLY A 110 3.75 -14.44 16.19
CA GLY A 110 4.72 -15.52 16.43
C GLY A 110 4.87 -16.52 15.27
N ARG A 111 4.09 -16.40 14.19
CA ARG A 111 4.29 -17.19 12.96
C ARG A 111 5.39 -16.57 12.11
N GLU A 112 5.72 -17.22 11.00
CA GLU A 112 6.87 -16.87 10.19
C GLU A 112 6.45 -16.43 8.79
N ILE A 113 7.30 -15.61 8.17
CA ILE A 113 7.40 -15.57 6.71
C ILE A 113 8.16 -16.84 6.30
N VAL A 114 7.46 -17.77 5.64
CA VAL A 114 7.94 -19.14 5.41
C VAL A 114 8.68 -19.31 4.08
N ARG A 115 8.45 -18.39 3.14
CA ARG A 115 8.94 -18.50 1.77
C ARG A 115 9.16 -17.12 1.15
N SER A 116 10.28 -16.97 0.45
CA SER A 116 10.65 -15.80 -0.34
C SER A 116 11.29 -16.30 -1.62
N GLN A 117 10.49 -16.36 -2.68
CA GLN A 117 10.94 -16.78 -4.00
C GLN A 117 11.33 -15.56 -4.82
N ASP A 118 12.46 -15.66 -5.52
CA ASP A 118 12.88 -14.58 -6.39
C ASP A 118 11.88 -14.37 -7.54
N ASN A 119 11.63 -13.09 -7.84
CA ASN A 119 10.80 -12.67 -8.95
C ASN A 119 9.40 -13.32 -9.00
N TYR A 120 8.82 -13.64 -7.84
CA TYR A 120 7.54 -14.34 -7.73
C TYR A 120 6.74 -13.87 -6.52
N VAL A 121 6.90 -14.48 -5.34
CA VAL A 121 6.14 -14.14 -4.13
C VAL A 121 6.95 -14.24 -2.85
N VAL A 122 6.54 -13.46 -1.85
CA VAL A 122 6.81 -13.67 -0.42
C VAL A 122 5.55 -14.23 0.22
N GLN A 123 5.65 -15.30 1.00
CA GLN A 123 4.51 -16.01 1.58
C GLN A 123 4.68 -16.23 3.09
N TRP A 124 3.57 -16.09 3.82
CA TRP A 124 3.51 -16.16 5.28
C TRP A 124 2.18 -16.77 5.76
N GLY A 125 2.13 -17.11 7.04
CA GLY A 125 0.97 -17.78 7.63
C GLY A 125 1.00 -19.30 7.45
N ASP A 126 -0.11 -19.97 7.76
CA ASP A 126 -0.21 -21.42 7.77
C ASP A 126 -1.68 -21.86 7.67
N GLY A 127 -2.11 -22.25 6.46
CA GLY A 127 -3.47 -22.70 6.20
C GLY A 127 -3.80 -24.06 6.83
N ALA A 128 -2.82 -24.95 6.93
CA ALA A 128 -2.99 -26.27 7.52
C ALA A 128 -3.19 -26.16 9.04
N ALA A 129 -2.37 -25.35 9.73
CA ALA A 129 -2.54 -25.09 11.16
C ALA A 129 -3.86 -24.39 11.46
N ALA A 130 -4.30 -23.45 10.61
CA ALA A 130 -5.62 -22.83 10.76
C ALA A 130 -6.74 -23.87 10.66
N THR A 131 -6.68 -24.75 9.67
CA THR A 131 -7.64 -25.85 9.50
C THR A 131 -7.66 -26.78 10.70
N ALA A 132 -6.48 -27.20 11.20
CA ALA A 132 -6.35 -28.05 12.38
C ALA A 132 -6.90 -27.39 13.65
N GLN A 133 -6.85 -26.06 13.74
CA GLN A 133 -7.42 -25.26 14.83
C GLN A 133 -8.93 -24.95 14.64
N GLY A 134 -9.56 -25.49 13.59
CA GLY A 134 -10.99 -25.32 13.30
C GLY A 134 -11.35 -23.97 12.68
N PHE A 135 -10.38 -23.22 12.14
CA PHE A 135 -10.65 -21.98 11.45
C PHE A 135 -11.13 -22.23 10.02
N ARG A 136 -12.30 -21.68 9.68
CA ARG A 136 -12.78 -21.59 8.29
C ARG A 136 -11.77 -20.93 7.36
N ALA A 137 -10.94 -20.02 7.89
CA ALA A 137 -9.93 -19.30 7.14
C ALA A 137 -8.78 -20.18 6.61
N GLY A 138 -8.70 -21.46 7.00
CA GLY A 138 -7.77 -22.42 6.41
C GLY A 138 -8.23 -22.99 5.07
N ARG A 139 -9.55 -23.08 4.83
CA ARG A 139 -10.16 -23.64 3.60
C ARG A 139 -11.48 -22.96 3.30
N MET A 140 -11.58 -22.29 2.16
CA MET A 140 -12.73 -21.48 1.78
C MET A 140 -13.04 -21.62 0.29
N ALA A 141 -14.32 -21.50 -0.07
CA ALA A 141 -14.70 -21.37 -1.47
C ALA A 141 -13.96 -20.20 -2.14
N ALA A 142 -13.46 -20.45 -3.35
CA ALA A 142 -12.71 -19.49 -4.15
C ALA A 142 -13.47 -18.19 -4.42
N GLU A 143 -12.76 -17.06 -4.38
CA GLU A 143 -13.22 -15.74 -4.84
C GLU A 143 -12.28 -15.24 -5.96
N PHE A 144 -12.03 -16.11 -6.95
CA PHE A 144 -11.06 -15.87 -8.03
C PHE A 144 -11.43 -14.72 -8.97
N ASP A 145 -12.74 -14.49 -9.15
CA ASP A 145 -13.33 -13.42 -9.94
C ASP A 145 -14.73 -13.11 -9.41
N ARG A 146 -15.34 -12.03 -9.91
CA ARG A 146 -16.70 -11.60 -9.57
C ARG A 146 -17.50 -11.21 -10.80
N ALA A 147 -18.82 -11.25 -10.69
CA ALA A 147 -19.69 -10.65 -11.67
C ALA A 147 -19.62 -9.12 -11.51
N TYR A 148 -19.87 -8.39 -12.60
CA TYR A 148 -19.97 -6.94 -12.54
C TYR A 148 -21.22 -6.45 -13.26
N GLY A 149 -21.80 -5.37 -12.74
CA GLY A 149 -22.98 -4.70 -13.28
C GLY A 149 -22.67 -3.29 -13.79
N ALA A 150 -23.68 -2.44 -13.78
CA ALA A 150 -23.58 -1.05 -14.25
C ALA A 150 -22.67 -0.17 -13.40
N GLU A 151 -22.30 -0.60 -12.18
CA GLU A 151 -21.35 0.08 -11.30
C GLU A 151 -19.91 0.00 -11.81
N PHE A 152 -19.61 -1.00 -12.63
CA PHE A 152 -18.26 -1.28 -13.10
C PHE A 152 -17.95 -0.45 -14.35
N LYS A 153 -17.35 0.72 -14.09
CA LYS A 153 -16.93 1.69 -15.11
C LYS A 153 -15.41 1.91 -15.01
N PRO A 154 -14.59 0.93 -15.43
CA PRO A 154 -13.14 1.04 -15.37
C PRO A 154 -12.61 2.09 -16.35
N LEU A 155 -11.51 2.75 -15.99
CA LEU A 155 -10.63 3.43 -16.94
C LEU A 155 -9.88 2.35 -17.74
N GLU A 156 -10.38 2.03 -18.93
CA GLU A 156 -9.80 1.02 -19.82
C GLU A 156 -8.48 1.48 -20.43
N LEU A 157 -7.48 0.59 -20.46
CA LEU A 157 -6.25 0.80 -21.19
C LEU A 157 -6.44 0.46 -22.67
N LYS A 158 -6.06 1.39 -23.55
CA LYS A 158 -6.14 1.24 -25.02
C LYS A 158 -5.05 0.33 -25.62
N ASP A 159 -4.16 -0.20 -24.79
CA ASP A 159 -2.94 -0.91 -25.21
C ASP A 159 -3.18 -2.35 -25.67
N GLY A 160 -4.28 -2.94 -25.20
CA GLY A 160 -4.45 -4.38 -25.14
C GLY A 160 -3.76 -4.98 -23.90
N ASP A 161 -3.99 -6.27 -23.68
CA ASP A 161 -3.32 -7.09 -22.66
C ASP A 161 -3.15 -8.50 -23.21
N VAL A 162 -2.10 -9.18 -22.80
CA VAL A 162 -1.78 -10.53 -23.29
C VAL A 162 -2.50 -11.63 -22.52
N TYR A 163 -3.05 -11.34 -21.33
CA TYR A 163 -3.69 -12.30 -20.44
C TYR A 163 -5.22 -12.15 -20.39
N ALA A 164 -5.76 -10.96 -20.67
CA ALA A 164 -7.18 -10.65 -20.53
C ALA A 164 -7.75 -9.91 -21.76
N PRO A 165 -9.05 -10.08 -22.07
CA PRO A 165 -9.70 -9.33 -23.14
C PRO A 165 -9.64 -7.80 -22.93
N LYS A 166 -9.76 -7.36 -21.68
CA LYS A 166 -9.68 -5.95 -21.29
C LYS A 166 -9.02 -5.79 -19.93
N VAL A 167 -8.30 -4.69 -19.78
CA VAL A 167 -7.64 -4.29 -18.53
C VAL A 167 -7.71 -2.78 -18.31
N GLY A 168 -7.55 -2.36 -17.06
CA GLY A 168 -7.73 -0.97 -16.67
C GLY A 168 -7.72 -0.76 -15.17
N PHE A 169 -8.33 0.36 -14.75
CA PHE A 169 -8.40 0.73 -13.34
C PHE A 169 -9.83 1.02 -12.91
N TRP A 170 -10.25 0.45 -11.78
CA TRP A 170 -11.55 0.74 -11.19
C TRP A 170 -11.39 0.88 -9.68
N ARG A 171 -11.84 2.02 -9.13
CA ARG A 171 -11.74 2.34 -7.70
C ARG A 171 -10.34 2.10 -7.12
N ASN A 172 -9.30 2.58 -7.81
CA ASN A 172 -7.89 2.45 -7.42
C ASN A 172 -7.31 1.02 -7.42
N TRP A 173 -8.01 0.06 -8.03
CA TRP A 173 -7.50 -1.28 -8.30
C TRP A 173 -7.11 -1.43 -9.76
N PRO A 174 -5.98 -2.11 -10.07
CA PRO A 174 -5.83 -2.69 -11.39
C PRO A 174 -6.91 -3.78 -11.54
N VAL A 175 -7.58 -3.81 -12.68
CA VAL A 175 -8.65 -4.77 -12.95
C VAL A 175 -8.50 -5.33 -14.35
N ALA A 176 -8.83 -6.61 -14.48
CA ALA A 176 -9.03 -7.28 -15.75
C ALA A 176 -10.49 -7.75 -15.82
N TRP A 177 -11.04 -7.81 -17.03
CA TRP A 177 -12.41 -8.28 -17.22
C TRP A 177 -12.68 -8.86 -18.60
N ASP A 178 -13.71 -9.68 -18.64
CA ASP A 178 -14.29 -10.23 -19.86
C ASP A 178 -15.71 -9.65 -20.07
N PRO A 179 -15.93 -8.83 -21.11
CA PRO A 179 -17.24 -8.35 -21.53
C PRO A 179 -18.26 -9.44 -21.85
N LYS A 180 -17.81 -10.56 -22.45
CA LYS A 180 -18.69 -11.65 -22.88
C LYS A 180 -19.17 -12.45 -21.67
N ALA A 181 -18.26 -12.79 -20.77
CA ALA A 181 -18.59 -13.53 -19.56
C ALA A 181 -19.20 -12.66 -18.44
N LYS A 182 -19.12 -11.32 -18.55
CA LYS A 182 -19.49 -10.36 -17.50
C LYS A 182 -18.79 -10.65 -16.16
N ARG A 183 -17.51 -11.05 -16.24
CA ARG A 183 -16.64 -11.36 -15.09
C ARG A 183 -15.47 -10.38 -15.01
N SER A 184 -15.11 -9.94 -13.82
CA SER A 184 -13.92 -9.12 -13.54
C SER A 184 -13.13 -9.71 -12.38
N TRP A 185 -11.82 -9.54 -12.41
CA TRP A 185 -10.89 -10.02 -11.40
C TRP A 185 -9.76 -9.03 -11.17
N LEU A 186 -9.10 -9.21 -10.03
CA LEU A 186 -7.82 -8.55 -9.74
C LEU A 186 -6.70 -9.30 -10.47
N PRO A 187 -5.83 -8.61 -11.22
CA PRO A 187 -4.64 -9.19 -11.83
C PRO A 187 -3.50 -9.31 -10.81
N HIS A 188 -2.65 -10.34 -10.95
CA HIS A 188 -1.46 -10.56 -10.10
C HIS A 188 -0.31 -9.59 -10.41
N CYS A 189 -0.56 -8.29 -10.29
CA CYS A 189 0.47 -7.26 -10.40
C CYS A 189 1.43 -7.25 -9.20
N TYR A 190 2.57 -6.57 -9.34
CA TYR A 190 3.51 -6.37 -8.24
C TYR A 190 2.82 -5.79 -6.99
N GLY A 191 3.11 -6.38 -5.83
CA GLY A 191 2.53 -6.01 -4.53
C GLY A 191 1.11 -6.50 -4.29
N MET A 192 0.45 -7.18 -5.24
CA MET A 192 -0.88 -7.77 -5.01
C MET A 192 -0.77 -8.91 -3.99
N VAL A 193 -1.77 -9.01 -3.10
CA VAL A 193 -1.82 -9.95 -1.99
C VAL A 193 -2.92 -10.98 -2.20
N GLY A 194 -2.55 -12.25 -2.18
CA GLY A 194 -3.45 -13.39 -2.38
C GLY A 194 -3.43 -14.40 -1.24
N ALA A 195 -4.41 -15.29 -1.24
CA ALA A 195 -4.50 -16.43 -0.33
C ALA A 195 -3.81 -17.65 -0.96
N GLY A 196 -2.86 -18.23 -0.25
CA GLY A 196 -2.24 -19.50 -0.62
C GLY A 196 -3.29 -20.61 -0.67
N ARG A 197 -3.09 -21.58 -1.57
CA ARG A 197 -3.94 -22.75 -1.70
C ARG A 197 -3.14 -23.95 -2.19
N ASP A 198 -3.68 -25.12 -1.91
CA ASP A 198 -3.25 -26.38 -2.52
C ASP A 198 -3.97 -26.58 -3.88
N GLU A 199 -3.95 -27.78 -4.44
CA GLU A 199 -4.54 -28.12 -5.75
C GLU A 199 -6.01 -27.73 -5.88
N GLY A 200 -6.81 -27.99 -4.85
CA GLY A 200 -8.26 -27.73 -4.85
C GLY A 200 -8.59 -26.23 -4.87
N ALA A 201 -9.63 -25.83 -5.60
CA ALA A 201 -10.06 -24.42 -5.63
C ALA A 201 -10.54 -23.90 -4.27
N ASP A 202 -11.01 -24.79 -3.39
CA ASP A 202 -11.51 -24.51 -2.05
C ASP A 202 -10.49 -24.83 -0.93
N SER A 203 -9.25 -25.15 -1.32
CA SER A 203 -8.22 -25.64 -0.38
C SER A 203 -7.44 -24.52 0.31
N GLY A 204 -7.68 -23.27 -0.07
CA GLY A 204 -6.99 -22.10 0.46
C GLY A 204 -7.90 -21.19 1.26
N GLY A 205 -7.29 -20.25 1.97
CA GLY A 205 -7.98 -19.21 2.72
C GLY A 205 -6.98 -18.21 3.30
N PRO A 206 -7.44 -17.12 3.91
CA PRO A 206 -6.58 -16.01 4.31
C PRO A 206 -5.72 -16.32 5.55
N ALA A 207 -5.62 -17.57 5.98
CA ALA A 207 -4.65 -18.03 6.98
C ALA A 207 -3.23 -18.21 6.42
N GLU A 208 -3.12 -18.39 5.10
CA GLU A 208 -1.87 -18.41 4.36
C GLU A 208 -1.96 -17.33 3.29
N LEU A 209 -1.04 -16.38 3.31
CA LEU A 209 -1.06 -15.22 2.43
C LEU A 209 0.27 -15.07 1.70
N TYR A 210 0.24 -14.46 0.54
CA TYR A 210 1.44 -14.08 -0.19
C TYR A 210 1.31 -12.70 -0.82
N ALA A 211 2.44 -12.06 -1.08
CA ALA A 211 2.54 -10.82 -1.84
C ALA A 211 3.44 -11.05 -3.06
N VAL A 212 3.00 -10.63 -4.24
CA VAL A 212 3.81 -10.68 -5.46
C VAL A 212 5.00 -9.73 -5.31
N ASN A 213 6.23 -10.26 -5.40
CA ASN A 213 7.47 -9.51 -5.15
C ASN A 213 8.34 -9.29 -6.40
N GLY A 214 7.83 -9.57 -7.60
CA GLY A 214 8.55 -9.40 -8.85
C GLY A 214 7.65 -9.29 -10.08
N HIS A 215 8.13 -9.83 -11.20
CA HIS A 215 7.39 -9.89 -12.45
C HIS A 215 6.03 -10.55 -12.22
N SER A 216 4.99 -9.93 -12.77
CA SER A 216 3.60 -10.26 -12.47
C SER A 216 3.25 -11.67 -12.93
N PRO A 217 2.98 -12.64 -12.03
CA PRO A 217 2.68 -14.01 -12.40
C PRO A 217 1.22 -14.14 -12.83
N ARG A 218 0.85 -13.44 -13.91
CA ARG A 218 -0.52 -13.27 -14.40
C ARG A 218 -1.19 -14.58 -14.84
N ALA A 219 -0.45 -15.67 -14.99
CA ALA A 219 -1.05 -17.01 -15.12
C ALA A 219 -1.87 -17.44 -13.90
N LEU A 220 -1.63 -16.83 -12.73
CA LEU A 220 -2.43 -17.04 -11.51
C LEU A 220 -3.77 -16.30 -11.53
N ASP A 221 -3.98 -15.36 -12.47
CA ASP A 221 -5.24 -14.66 -12.61
C ASP A 221 -6.39 -15.68 -12.74
N ARG A 222 -7.47 -15.45 -11.99
CA ARG A 222 -8.64 -16.33 -11.91
C ARG A 222 -8.36 -17.76 -11.43
N ASN A 223 -7.17 -18.03 -10.91
CA ASN A 223 -6.79 -19.31 -10.33
C ASN A 223 -6.47 -19.21 -8.84
N VAL A 224 -6.26 -18.00 -8.30
CA VAL A 224 -6.00 -17.77 -6.88
C VAL A 224 -6.75 -16.51 -6.43
N THR A 225 -7.31 -16.54 -5.21
CA THR A 225 -8.04 -15.40 -4.66
C THR A 225 -7.05 -14.29 -4.28
N LEU A 226 -7.20 -13.12 -4.91
CA LEU A 226 -6.56 -11.88 -4.45
C LEU A 226 -7.50 -11.12 -3.52
N LEU A 227 -6.97 -10.67 -2.38
CA LEU A 227 -7.74 -9.97 -1.34
C LEU A 227 -7.12 -8.65 -0.91
N GLY A 228 -6.03 -8.21 -1.54
CA GLY A 228 -5.43 -6.92 -1.23
C GLY A 228 -4.25 -6.52 -2.10
N ARG A 229 -3.60 -5.43 -1.72
CA ARG A 229 -2.37 -4.90 -2.32
C ARG A 229 -1.53 -4.20 -1.25
N VAL A 230 -0.23 -4.41 -1.28
CA VAL A 230 0.73 -3.63 -0.50
C VAL A 230 0.71 -2.17 -0.96
N VAL A 231 0.47 -1.26 -0.02
CA VAL A 231 0.40 0.19 -0.24
C VAL A 231 1.53 0.96 0.43
N ASP A 232 2.24 0.34 1.37
CA ASP A 232 3.44 0.86 2.02
C ASP A 232 4.37 -0.30 2.44
N GLY A 233 5.69 -0.08 2.39
CA GLY A 233 6.70 -1.05 2.85
C GLY A 233 7.02 -2.22 1.90
N MET A 234 6.62 -2.17 0.63
CA MET A 234 6.86 -3.28 -0.31
C MET A 234 8.35 -3.63 -0.50
N ASP A 235 9.25 -2.65 -0.32
CA ASP A 235 10.70 -2.82 -0.29
C ASP A 235 11.15 -3.81 0.81
N GLN A 236 10.45 -3.84 1.96
CA GLN A 236 10.74 -4.77 3.05
C GLN A 236 10.49 -6.22 2.62
N PHE A 237 9.46 -6.47 1.82
CA PHE A 237 9.23 -7.80 1.22
C PHE A 237 10.18 -8.10 0.06
N ALA A 238 10.40 -7.14 -0.83
CA ALA A 238 11.21 -7.34 -2.03
C ALA A 238 12.67 -7.69 -1.69
N THR A 239 13.18 -7.18 -0.57
CA THR A 239 14.57 -7.33 -0.11
C THR A 239 14.78 -8.47 0.89
N LEU A 240 13.75 -9.26 1.20
CA LEU A 240 13.93 -10.46 2.03
C LEU A 240 14.94 -11.42 1.40
N PRO A 241 15.83 -12.04 2.21
CA PRO A 241 16.66 -13.14 1.76
C PRO A 241 15.82 -14.20 1.03
N ARG A 242 16.37 -14.83 0.00
CA ARG A 242 15.65 -15.89 -0.72
C ARG A 242 15.71 -17.20 0.06
N GLY A 243 14.63 -17.95 0.05
CA GLY A 243 14.65 -19.32 0.54
C GLY A 243 15.48 -20.20 -0.40
N SER A 244 16.26 -21.12 0.16
CA SER A 244 17.16 -21.99 -0.60
C SER A 244 16.52 -23.32 -1.01
N GLU A 245 15.33 -23.65 -0.49
CA GLU A 245 14.61 -24.88 -0.84
C GLU A 245 13.75 -24.70 -2.09
N ALA A 246 13.16 -25.81 -2.56
CA ALA A 246 12.21 -25.82 -3.66
C ALA A 246 11.15 -24.72 -3.50
N MET A 247 10.80 -24.06 -4.60
CA MET A 247 9.86 -22.94 -4.61
C MET A 247 10.26 -21.75 -3.71
N GLY A 248 11.49 -21.66 -3.23
CA GLY A 248 11.96 -20.55 -2.38
C GLY A 248 11.50 -20.61 -0.94
N PHE A 249 11.12 -21.80 -0.43
CA PHE A 249 10.93 -22.00 1.01
C PHE A 249 12.26 -21.84 1.76
N TYR A 250 12.20 -21.31 2.98
CA TYR A 250 13.39 -21.24 3.82
C TYR A 250 13.76 -22.62 4.36
N ALA A 251 15.02 -23.02 4.21
CA ALA A 251 15.55 -24.23 4.79
C ALA A 251 15.58 -24.18 6.33
N SER A 252 15.71 -25.34 6.98
CA SER A 252 15.77 -25.47 8.45
C SER A 252 16.87 -24.60 9.09
N GLY A 253 17.99 -24.39 8.40
CA GLY A 253 19.10 -23.53 8.86
C GLY A 253 18.99 -22.06 8.45
N GLN A 254 17.98 -21.67 7.66
CA GLN A 254 17.78 -20.28 7.27
C GLN A 254 16.90 -19.55 8.27
N THR A 255 17.26 -18.30 8.58
CA THR A 255 16.44 -17.44 9.42
C THR A 255 15.14 -17.09 8.71
N LYS A 256 14.02 -17.45 9.33
CA LYS A 256 12.67 -17.08 8.90
C LYS A 256 12.22 -15.85 9.70
N PRO A 257 11.88 -14.73 9.06
CA PRO A 257 11.42 -13.55 9.77
C PRO A 257 10.14 -13.87 10.54
N LYS A 258 10.14 -13.66 11.85
CA LYS A 258 8.92 -13.85 12.64
C LYS A 258 7.99 -12.66 12.52
N ILE A 259 6.70 -12.92 12.41
CA ILE A 259 5.63 -11.94 12.49
C ILE A 259 5.47 -11.58 13.97
N ILE A 260 5.70 -10.30 14.25
CA ILE A 260 5.56 -9.73 15.58
C ILE A 260 4.08 -9.42 15.85
N LYS A 261 3.40 -8.83 14.86
CA LYS A 261 2.00 -8.41 14.97
C LYS A 261 1.38 -8.30 13.58
N ALA A 262 0.13 -8.74 13.44
CA ALA A 262 -0.71 -8.42 12.30
C ALA A 262 -2.04 -7.87 12.83
N GLU A 263 -2.45 -6.67 12.39
CA GLU A 263 -3.68 -6.04 12.90
C GLU A 263 -4.27 -5.05 11.89
N LEU A 264 -5.59 -4.86 11.93
CA LEU A 264 -6.25 -3.78 11.19
C LEU A 264 -5.88 -2.42 11.78
N GLY A 265 -5.66 -1.43 10.91
CA GLY A 265 -5.38 -0.05 11.30
C GLY A 265 -6.42 0.53 12.25
N SER A 266 -7.71 0.21 12.03
CA SER A 266 -8.81 0.65 12.90
C SER A 266 -8.77 0.09 14.32
N ARG A 267 -7.96 -0.94 14.59
CA ARG A 267 -7.73 -1.52 15.92
C ARG A 267 -6.38 -1.12 16.53
N LEU A 268 -5.58 -0.34 15.80
CA LEU A 268 -4.35 0.24 16.33
C LEU A 268 -4.66 1.56 17.08
N PRO A 269 -3.87 1.89 18.13
CA PRO A 269 -3.86 3.24 18.68
C PRO A 269 -3.64 4.28 17.57
N VAL A 270 -4.31 5.43 17.67
CA VAL A 270 -4.22 6.49 16.65
C VAL A 270 -2.77 6.93 16.41
N SER A 271 -1.92 6.91 17.44
CA SER A 271 -0.49 7.21 17.34
C SER A 271 0.32 6.19 16.53
N GLU A 272 -0.18 4.97 16.35
CA GLU A 272 0.45 3.92 15.54
C GLU A 272 -0.08 3.90 14.09
N GLN A 273 -1.19 4.58 13.81
CA GLN A 273 -1.79 4.63 12.48
C GLN A 273 -1.00 5.56 11.55
N ILE A 274 -0.68 5.05 10.36
CA ILE A 274 -0.11 5.85 9.27
C ILE A 274 -1.25 6.32 8.38
N SER A 275 -1.45 7.64 8.30
CA SER A 275 -2.41 8.21 7.34
C SER A 275 -1.84 8.12 5.94
N LEU A 276 -2.47 7.32 5.08
CA LEU A 276 -2.09 7.15 3.69
C LEU A 276 -3.16 7.72 2.77
N GLU A 277 -2.73 8.24 1.62
CA GLU A 277 -3.57 8.68 0.51
C GLU A 277 -3.17 7.97 -0.77
N ALA A 278 -4.14 7.53 -1.55
CA ALA A 278 -3.92 7.01 -2.90
C ALA A 278 -4.36 8.02 -3.95
N LEU A 279 -3.58 8.18 -5.02
CA LEU A 279 -3.98 9.01 -6.15
C LEU A 279 -5.11 8.33 -6.90
N ARG A 280 -6.25 9.01 -6.99
CA ARG A 280 -7.51 8.56 -7.55
C ARG A 280 -7.40 8.19 -9.03
N THR A 281 -7.74 6.95 -9.38
CA THR A 281 -7.66 6.49 -10.77
C THR A 281 -8.80 7.02 -11.65
N ASP A 282 -9.83 7.61 -11.04
CA ASP A 282 -10.95 8.28 -11.72
C ASP A 282 -10.72 9.79 -11.89
N HIS A 283 -9.62 10.34 -11.38
CA HIS A 283 -9.27 11.75 -11.57
C HIS A 283 -8.58 11.95 -12.93
N ALA A 284 -8.86 13.08 -13.60
CA ALA A 284 -8.33 13.37 -14.94
C ALA A 284 -6.79 13.33 -15.03
N ILE A 285 -6.10 13.74 -13.97
CA ILE A 285 -4.63 13.69 -13.90
C ILE A 285 -4.08 12.26 -14.02
N TYR A 286 -4.84 11.24 -13.62
CA TYR A 286 -4.37 9.87 -13.69
C TYR A 286 -4.27 9.37 -15.13
N ALA A 287 -5.23 9.72 -15.99
CA ALA A 287 -5.14 9.41 -17.42
C ALA A 287 -3.88 10.03 -18.05
N GLU A 288 -3.52 11.24 -17.59
CA GLU A 288 -2.33 11.95 -18.02
C GLU A 288 -1.03 11.30 -17.51
N ILE A 289 -1.04 10.77 -16.28
CA ILE A 289 0.06 9.95 -15.73
C ILE A 289 0.28 8.70 -16.57
N LEU A 290 -0.80 8.02 -16.97
CA LEU A 290 -0.74 6.84 -17.83
C LEU A 290 -0.17 7.19 -19.21
N GLU A 291 -0.59 8.30 -19.81
CA GLU A 291 -0.04 8.74 -21.10
C GLU A 291 1.42 9.18 -21.00
N SER A 292 1.83 9.86 -19.92
CA SER A 292 3.24 10.13 -19.71
C SER A 292 4.04 8.84 -19.48
N ARG A 293 3.46 7.78 -18.90
CA ARG A 293 4.17 6.51 -18.68
C ARG A 293 4.32 5.73 -19.99
N ARG A 294 3.26 5.71 -20.79
CA ARG A 294 3.21 5.15 -22.15
C ARG A 294 4.22 5.82 -23.09
N ASN A 295 4.28 7.15 -22.99
CA ASN A 295 5.05 8.02 -23.86
C ASN A 295 5.99 8.86 -23.02
N ARG A 296 6.97 8.21 -22.36
CA ARG A 296 7.92 8.86 -21.44
C ARG A 296 8.45 10.17 -22.02
N ARG A 297 8.31 11.23 -21.22
CA ARG A 297 8.52 12.63 -21.61
C ARG A 297 9.82 13.20 -21.05
N ASP A 298 10.59 12.39 -20.33
CA ASP A 298 11.91 12.77 -19.85
C ASP A 298 12.89 12.95 -21.02
N SER A 299 13.88 13.84 -20.86
CA SER A 299 14.86 14.17 -21.90
C SER A 299 15.83 13.02 -22.22
N TRP A 300 15.92 12.04 -21.31
CA TRP A 300 16.74 10.85 -21.47
C TRP A 300 16.11 9.85 -22.45
N THR A 301 14.78 9.72 -22.44
CA THR A 301 14.04 8.83 -23.35
C THR A 301 14.10 9.32 -24.79
N LYS A 302 14.80 8.59 -25.65
CA LYS A 302 14.90 8.89 -27.09
C LYS A 302 13.80 8.23 -27.93
N PHE A 303 13.35 7.05 -27.51
CA PHE A 303 12.33 6.27 -28.22
C PHE A 303 11.14 6.01 -27.30
N LYS A 304 9.94 6.40 -27.72
CA LYS A 304 8.71 6.19 -26.98
C LYS A 304 8.11 4.84 -27.36
N ALA A 305 7.85 3.98 -26.39
CA ALA A 305 7.29 2.65 -26.62
C ALA A 305 5.86 2.70 -27.20
N GLY A 306 5.11 3.76 -26.90
CA GLY A 306 3.71 3.90 -27.35
C GLY A 306 2.75 2.91 -26.69
N LYS A 307 3.23 2.12 -25.72
CA LYS A 307 2.49 1.08 -25.01
C LYS A 307 2.73 1.15 -23.51
N LEU A 308 1.72 0.73 -22.74
CA LEU A 308 1.79 0.54 -21.29
C LEU A 308 1.15 -0.79 -20.93
N GLU A 309 1.90 -1.65 -20.27
CA GLU A 309 1.37 -2.86 -19.65
C GLU A 309 0.70 -2.50 -18.31
N LEU A 310 -0.39 -3.20 -17.96
CA LEU A 310 -1.25 -2.91 -16.82
C LEU A 310 -0.47 -2.82 -15.49
N CYS A 311 0.33 -3.83 -15.19
CA CYS A 311 1.09 -3.93 -13.94
C CYS A 311 2.31 -3.01 -13.89
N ASN A 312 2.68 -2.37 -15.00
CA ASN A 312 3.70 -1.32 -15.10
C ASN A 312 3.12 0.11 -14.95
N ALA A 313 1.80 0.24 -14.89
CA ALA A 313 1.15 1.50 -14.60
C ALA A 313 1.27 1.86 -13.11
N PRO A 314 1.62 3.11 -12.77
CA PRO A 314 1.79 3.51 -11.38
C PRO A 314 0.43 3.59 -10.66
N LEU A 315 0.38 3.14 -9.41
CA LEU A 315 -0.73 3.39 -8.47
C LEU A 315 -0.19 4.15 -7.24
N PRO A 316 0.03 5.46 -7.36
CA PRO A 316 0.73 6.24 -6.35
C PRO A 316 0.00 6.22 -5.01
N VAL A 317 0.77 6.01 -3.94
CA VAL A 317 0.34 6.16 -2.55
C VAL A 317 1.37 7.06 -1.86
N ARG A 318 0.89 7.92 -0.96
CA ARG A 318 1.74 8.79 -0.13
C ARG A 318 1.28 8.77 1.31
N ILE A 319 2.17 9.11 2.23
CA ILE A 319 1.79 9.50 3.58
C ILE A 319 1.07 10.85 3.48
N SER A 320 -0.10 10.98 4.09
CA SER A 320 -0.84 12.24 4.15
C SER A 320 0.05 13.32 4.78
N PRO A 321 0.07 14.54 4.23
CA PRO A 321 0.68 15.68 4.90
C PRO A 321 0.11 15.82 6.31
N LYS A 322 0.96 16.11 7.30
CA LYS A 322 0.46 16.50 8.62
C LYS A 322 -0.29 17.83 8.48
N GLU A 323 -1.53 17.87 8.95
CA GLU A 323 -2.33 19.11 9.03
C GLU A 323 -1.72 20.11 10.02
#